data_AF-A0A017TEK6-F1
#
_entry.id   AF-A0A017TEK6-F1
#
_cell.length_a   1.000
_cell.length_b   1.000
_cell.length_c   1.000
_cell.angle_alpha   90.00
_cell.angle_beta   90.00
_cell.angle_gamma   90.00
#
_symmetry.space_group_name_H-M   'P 1'
#
loop_
_entity.id
_entity.type
_entity.pdbx_description
1 polymer ?
#
loop_
_entity_poly.entity_id
_entity_poly.type
_entity_poly.pdbx_seq_one_letter_code
_entity_poly.pdbx_strand_id
1 'polypeptide(L)'
;MLSSGCGGTIYAFTASSAESRLETAQALGAEKYAPYEFYYAREHLWKAKEEAAVADYGDAIDLADVASEYADKAITLSKQAHEGAGR
;
A
#
# COMPACT_ATOMS: atom_id res chain seq x y z
N MET A 1 7.52 1.15 32.60
CA MET A 1 7.72 0.43 31.31
C MET A 1 6.55 0.80 30.41
N LEU A 2 6.77 1.65 29.41
CA LEU A 2 5.71 2.24 28.58
C LEU A 2 6.17 2.20 27.11
N SER A 3 6.26 1.01 26.51
CA SER A 3 6.74 0.89 25.12
C SER A 3 6.16 -0.28 24.30
N SER A 4 5.21 -1.07 24.83
CA SER A 4 4.54 -2.15 24.08
C SER A 4 3.19 -1.75 23.47
N GLY A 5 2.85 -0.45 23.42
CA GLY A 5 1.49 0.02 23.15
C GLY A 5 1.27 0.86 21.88
N CYS A 6 2.31 1.35 21.21
CA CYS A 6 2.12 2.25 20.05
C CYS A 6 2.14 1.55 18.69
N GLY A 7 2.70 0.33 18.61
CA GLY A 7 2.87 -0.39 17.33
C GLY A 7 1.55 -0.64 16.60
N GLY A 8 0.52 -1.09 17.31
CA GLY A 8 -0.81 -1.32 16.71
C GLY A 8 -1.47 -0.04 16.17
N THR A 9 -1.31 1.10 16.85
CA THR A 9 -1.85 2.39 16.38
C THR A 9 -1.10 2.90 15.16
N ILE A 10 0.23 2.79 15.16
CA ILE A 10 1.06 3.19 14.02
C ILE A 10 0.70 2.32 12.82
N TYR A 11 0.72 0.99 12.98
CA TYR A 11 0.29 0.06 11.94
C TYR A 11 -1.09 0.39 11.38
N ALA A 12 -2.10 0.62 12.23
CA ALA A 12 -3.45 0.92 11.77
C ALA A 12 -3.49 2.17 10.88
N PHE A 13 -2.73 3.20 11.23
CA PHE A 13 -2.62 4.40 10.40
C PHE A 13 -1.90 4.11 9.07
N THR A 14 -0.76 3.43 9.11
CA THR A 14 0.04 3.11 7.93
C THR A 14 -0.72 2.20 6.95
N ALA A 15 -1.37 1.16 7.45
CA ALA A 15 -2.17 0.23 6.66
C ALA A 15 -3.39 0.92 6.03
N SER A 16 -4.07 1.79 6.78
CA SER A 16 -5.20 2.56 6.23
C SER A 16 -4.76 3.52 5.10
N SER A 17 -3.60 4.15 5.24
CA SER A 17 -3.00 4.95 4.16
C SER A 17 -2.70 4.11 2.92
N ALA A 18 -2.09 2.93 3.10
CA ALA A 18 -1.79 2.01 2.01
C ALA A 18 -3.06 1.52 1.29
N GLU A 19 -4.10 1.16 2.03
CA GLU A 19 -5.41 0.77 1.50
C GLU A 19 -6.02 1.85 0.61
N SER A 20 -6.10 3.08 1.12
CA SER A 20 -6.69 4.21 0.39
C SER A 20 -5.95 4.49 -0.93
N ARG A 21 -4.61 4.37 -0.93
CA ARG A 21 -3.79 4.53 -2.14
C ARG A 21 -4.01 3.39 -3.13
N LEU A 22 -4.10 2.14 -2.65
CA LEU A 22 -4.41 0.98 -3.50
C LEU A 22 -5.78 1.10 -4.15
N GLU A 23 -6.81 1.53 -3.41
CA GLU A 23 -8.14 1.81 -3.96
C GLU A 23 -8.08 2.89 -5.05
N THR A 24 -7.30 3.95 -4.81
CA THR A 24 -7.08 5.01 -5.81
C THR A 24 -6.37 4.46 -7.05
N ALA A 25 -5.32 3.65 -6.88
CA ALA A 25 -4.61 3.00 -7.98
C ALA A 25 -5.55 2.11 -8.80
N GLN A 26 -6.38 1.31 -8.12
CA GLN A 26 -7.36 0.44 -8.76
C GLN A 26 -8.40 1.24 -9.56
N ALA A 27 -8.92 2.33 -8.99
CA ALA A 27 -9.87 3.22 -9.66
C ALA A 27 -9.28 3.87 -10.92
N LEU A 28 -7.96 4.09 -10.96
CA LEU A 28 -7.22 4.57 -12.12
C LEU A 28 -6.83 3.45 -13.11
N GLY A 29 -7.29 2.22 -12.89
CA GLY A 29 -6.99 1.08 -13.76
C GLY A 29 -5.54 0.60 -13.68
N ALA A 30 -4.89 0.75 -12.51
CA ALA A 30 -3.52 0.30 -12.31
C ALA A 30 -3.31 -1.19 -12.61
N GLU A 31 -4.33 -2.03 -12.49
CA GLU A 31 -4.30 -3.44 -12.91
C GLU A 31 -3.88 -3.62 -14.39
N LYS A 32 -4.13 -2.62 -15.24
CA LYS A 32 -3.75 -2.59 -16.65
C LYS A 32 -2.51 -1.74 -16.92
N TYR A 33 -2.43 -0.58 -16.29
CA TYR A 33 -1.40 0.44 -16.62
C TYR A 33 -0.13 0.33 -15.77
N ALA A 34 -0.21 -0.27 -14.59
CA ALA A 34 0.88 -0.47 -13.65
C ALA A 34 0.70 -1.78 -12.86
N PRO A 35 0.57 -2.94 -13.56
CA PRO A 35 0.18 -4.19 -12.93
C PRO A 35 1.18 -4.64 -11.88
N TYR A 36 2.48 -4.51 -12.16
CA TYR A 36 3.52 -4.93 -11.24
C TYR A 36 3.43 -4.15 -9.93
N GLU A 37 3.41 -2.82 -10.00
CA GLU A 37 3.35 -1.94 -8.84
C GLU A 37 2.06 -2.14 -8.04
N PHE A 38 0.92 -2.28 -8.73
CA PHE A 38 -0.36 -2.52 -8.09
C PHE A 38 -0.40 -3.84 -7.32
N TYR A 39 -0.05 -4.95 -7.98
CA TYR A 39 -0.10 -6.25 -7.33
C TYR A 39 0.97 -6.37 -6.24
N TYR A 40 2.17 -5.83 -6.47
CA TYR A 40 3.22 -5.82 -5.46
C TYR A 40 2.77 -5.07 -4.20
N ALA A 41 2.19 -3.87 -4.35
CA ALA A 41 1.62 -3.13 -3.22
C ALA A 41 0.52 -3.92 -2.50
N ARG A 42 -0.38 -4.56 -3.25
CA ARG A 42 -1.48 -5.35 -2.69
C ARG A 42 -0.99 -6.55 -1.87
N GLU A 43 -0.02 -7.29 -2.39
CA GLU A 43 0.55 -8.45 -1.68
C GLU A 43 1.31 -8.02 -0.42
N HIS A 44 2.02 -6.87 -0.45
CA HIS A 44 2.70 -6.34 0.75
C HIS A 44 1.71 -5.90 1.82
N LEU A 45 0.61 -5.24 1.43
CA LEU A 45 -0.43 -4.88 2.37
C LEU A 45 -1.12 -6.12 2.96
N TRP A 46 -1.34 -7.15 2.14
CA TRP A 46 -1.88 -8.41 2.62
C TRP A 46 -0.94 -9.07 3.63
N LYS A 47 0.36 -9.13 3.33
CA LYS A 47 1.37 -9.64 4.25
C LYS A 47 1.45 -8.81 5.54
N ALA A 48 1.37 -7.48 5.45
CA ALA A 48 1.33 -6.59 6.60
C ALA A 48 0.16 -6.93 7.55
N LYS A 49 -1.01 -7.28 7.00
CA LYS A 49 -2.17 -7.74 7.79
C LYS A 49 -1.93 -9.09 8.45
N GLU A 50 -1.20 -10.00 7.81
CA GLU A 50 -0.81 -11.27 8.44
C GLU A 50 0.12 -11.04 9.64
N GLU A 51 1.16 -10.22 9.49
CA GLU A 51 2.11 -9.95 10.58
C GLU A 51 1.44 -9.19 11.74
N ALA A 52 0.57 -8.23 11.44
CA ALA A 52 -0.21 -7.54 12.46
C ALA A 52 -1.18 -8.47 13.22
N ALA A 53 -1.68 -9.53 12.58
CA ALA A 53 -2.56 -10.51 13.23
C ALA A 53 -1.83 -11.33 14.31
N VAL A 54 -0.50 -11.49 14.19
CA VAL A 54 0.35 -12.11 15.22
C VAL A 54 1.04 -11.08 16.13
N ALA A 55 0.56 -9.83 16.10
CA ALA A 55 1.10 -8.67 16.83
C ALA A 55 2.56 -8.32 16.51
N ASP A 56 3.05 -8.76 15.35
CA ASP A 56 4.36 -8.35 14.83
C ASP A 56 4.23 -7.01 14.09
N TYR A 57 4.08 -5.95 14.88
CA TYR A 57 3.81 -4.62 14.33
C TYR A 57 5.01 -3.98 13.65
N GLY A 58 6.25 -4.41 13.94
CA GLY A 58 7.43 -3.87 13.29
C GLY A 58 7.42 -4.21 11.80
N ASP A 59 7.39 -5.51 11.51
CA ASP A 59 7.34 -6.03 10.15
C ASP A 59 6.05 -5.58 9.43
N ALA A 60 4.92 -5.55 10.14
CA ALA A 60 3.66 -5.07 9.58
C ALA A 60 3.72 -3.60 9.13
N ILE A 61 4.41 -2.73 9.88
CA ILE A 61 4.57 -1.31 9.51
C ILE A 61 5.47 -1.20 8.28
N ASP A 62 6.62 -1.88 8.26
CA ASP A 62 7.56 -1.85 7.14
C ASP A 62 6.89 -2.34 5.85
N LEU A 63 6.12 -3.43 5.92
CA LEU A 63 5.36 -3.96 4.79
C LEU A 63 4.25 -2.98 4.32
N ALA A 64 3.56 -2.31 5.24
CA ALA A 64 2.53 -1.32 4.91
C ALA A 64 3.12 -0.04 4.27
N ASP A 65 4.33 0.35 4.67
CA ASP A 65 5.07 1.44 4.04
C ASP A 65 5.50 1.09 2.61
N VAL A 66 6.04 -0.11 2.40
CA VAL A 66 6.34 -0.63 1.05
C VAL A 66 5.07 -0.65 0.19
N ALA A 67 3.95 -1.14 0.74
CA ALA A 67 2.67 -1.12 0.03
C ALA A 67 2.25 0.30 -0.38
N SER A 68 2.40 1.28 0.52
CA SER A 68 2.08 2.69 0.25
C SER A 68 2.96 3.29 -0.85
N GLU A 69 4.26 2.97 -0.87
CA GLU A 69 5.21 3.47 -1.87
C GLU A 69 4.86 2.93 -3.27
N TYR A 70 4.60 1.62 -3.37
CA TYR A 70 4.26 1.01 -4.66
C TYR A 70 2.85 1.39 -5.13
N ALA A 71 1.90 1.61 -4.23
CA ALA A 71 0.60 2.15 -4.59
C ALA A 71 0.71 3.56 -5.20
N ASP A 72 1.57 4.43 -4.65
CA ASP A 72 1.85 5.76 -5.23
C ASP A 72 2.50 5.68 -6.61
N LYS A 73 3.43 4.74 -6.80
CA LYS A 73 4.03 4.47 -8.13
C LYS A 73 2.96 4.02 -9.12
N ALA A 74 2.07 3.11 -8.70
CA ALA A 74 0.97 2.62 -9.51
C ALA A 74 0.00 3.74 -9.91
N ILE A 75 -0.35 4.64 -8.99
CA ILE A 75 -1.16 5.84 -9.26
C ILE A 75 -0.46 6.72 -10.31
N THR A 76 0.83 6.98 -10.12
CA THR A 76 1.59 7.87 -11.00
C THR A 76 1.65 7.33 -12.43
N LEU A 77 2.00 6.05 -12.58
CA LEU A 77 2.05 5.37 -13.87
C LEU A 77 0.68 5.32 -14.55
N SER A 78 -0.37 5.04 -13.77
CA SER A 78 -1.74 5.00 -14.30
C SER A 78 -2.19 6.37 -14.81
N LYS A 79 -1.89 7.46 -14.08
CA LYS A 79 -2.17 8.83 -14.54
C LYS A 79 -1.42 9.17 -15.82
N GLN A 80 -0.12 8.85 -15.89
CA GLN A 80 0.69 9.09 -17.09
C GLN A 80 0.16 8.33 -18.31
N ALA A 81 -0.33 7.10 -18.13
CA ALA A 81 -0.92 6.34 -19.22
C ALA A 81 -2.23 6.96 -19.74
N HIS A 82 -3.03 7.59 -18.87
CA HIS A 82 -4.22 8.34 -19.27
C HIS A 82 -3.86 9.63 -20.03
N GLU A 83 -2.82 10.34 -19.59
CA GLU A 83 -2.33 11.55 -20.27
C GLU A 83 -1.66 11.26 -21.62
N GLY A 84 -0.97 10.12 -21.73
CA GLY A 84 -0.33 9.66 -22.96
C GLY A 84 -1.31 9.19 -24.04
N ALA A 85 -2.50 8.73 -23.64
CA ALA A 85 -3.57 8.31 -24.56
C ALA A 85 -4.35 9.48 -25.19
N GLY A 86 -4.10 10.72 -24.75
CA GLY A 86 -4.80 11.93 -25.21
C GLY A 86 -4.06 12.76 -26.26
N ARG A 87 -2.98 12.25 -26.88
CA ARG A 87 -2.23 12.95 -27.95
C ARG A 87 -2.30 12.21 -29.28
#